data_AF-A0A7S1KPM6-F1
#
_entry.id   AF-A0A7S1KPM6-F1
#
_cell.length_a   1.000
_cell.length_b   1.000
_cell.length_c   1.000
_cell.angle_alpha   90.00
_cell.angle_beta   90.00
_cell.angle_gamma   90.00
#
_symmetry.space_group_name_H-M   'P 1'
#
loop_
_entity.id
_entity.type
_entity.pdbx_description
1 polymer ?
#
loop_
_entity_poly.entity_id
_entity_poly.type
_entity_poly.pdbx_seq_one_letter_code
_entity_poly.pdbx_strand_id
1 'polypeptide(L)'
;DVFEEWYWSLLYYTLETQHNRYDAFYPVRYNINATWFVNAKPWFERLADALDSAQEEIFLTNWWTSPEVFLRRSEHPKLKDRFDHLLKAKAEEGVRIYMILWNETKVAQEGLMNRYAAQVFSSLHENFKIMMHPVQEPIVWAHHQKTVVIDQRIAFQGGIDVCWG
;
A
#
# COMPACT_ATOMS: atom_id res chain seq x y z
N ASP A 1 -20.96 -8.30 4.09
CA ASP A 1 -19.98 -7.27 4.51
C ASP A 1 -18.77 -7.43 3.59
N VAL A 2 -18.18 -6.32 3.12
CA VAL A 2 -16.96 -6.29 2.27
C VAL A 2 -15.83 -7.12 2.88
N PHE A 3 -15.73 -7.19 4.21
CA PHE A 3 -14.75 -8.01 4.90
C PHE A 3 -14.91 -9.51 4.59
N GLU A 4 -16.15 -10.03 4.64
CA GLU A 4 -16.44 -11.43 4.32
C GLU A 4 -16.11 -11.75 2.86
N GLU A 5 -16.50 -10.88 1.92
CA GLU A 5 -16.16 -11.05 0.50
C GLU A 5 -14.64 -11.12 0.27
N TRP A 6 -13.88 -10.27 0.95
CA TRP A 6 -12.42 -10.26 0.88
C TRP A 6 -11.81 -11.51 1.50
N TYR A 7 -12.28 -11.92 2.68
CA TYR A 7 -11.82 -13.13 3.34
C TYR A 7 -12.03 -14.37 2.47
N TRP A 8 -13.23 -14.54 1.92
CA TRP A 8 -13.55 -15.66 1.03
C TRP A 8 -12.79 -15.59 -0.28
N SER A 9 -12.57 -14.40 -0.84
CA SER A 9 -11.72 -14.24 -2.02
C SER A 9 -10.28 -14.68 -1.73
N LEU A 10 -9.70 -14.25 -0.62
CA LEU A 10 -8.35 -14.65 -0.22
C LEU A 10 -8.27 -16.16 -0.01
N LEU A 11 -9.22 -16.77 0.70
CA LEU A 11 -9.25 -18.22 0.89
C LEU A 11 -9.39 -18.97 -0.44
N TYR A 12 -10.34 -18.57 -1.28
CA TYR A 12 -10.60 -19.20 -2.57
C TYR A 12 -9.34 -19.16 -3.46
N TYR A 13 -8.76 -17.97 -3.64
CA TYR A 13 -7.57 -17.81 -4.47
C TYR A 13 -6.28 -18.32 -3.82
N THR A 14 -6.26 -18.64 -2.51
CA THR A 14 -5.09 -19.26 -1.86
C THR A 14 -5.20 -20.79 -1.89
N LEU A 15 -6.38 -21.34 -1.59
CA LEU A 15 -6.59 -22.78 -1.42
C LEU A 15 -6.90 -23.51 -2.72
N GLU A 16 -7.50 -22.86 -3.73
CA GLU A 16 -7.77 -23.51 -5.03
C GLU A 16 -6.54 -23.54 -5.96
N THR A 17 -5.39 -23.11 -5.48
CA THR A 17 -4.20 -23.05 -6.32
C THR A 17 -3.56 -24.42 -6.48
N GLN A 18 -3.32 -24.79 -7.74
CA GLN A 18 -2.53 -25.97 -8.10
C GLN A 18 -1.16 -25.91 -7.40
N HIS A 19 -0.56 -27.07 -7.06
CA HIS A 19 0.79 -27.13 -6.48
C HIS A 19 1.83 -26.45 -7.40
N ASN A 20 2.09 -25.17 -7.18
CA ASN A 20 3.13 -24.42 -7.89
C ASN A 20 4.48 -24.59 -7.21
N ARG A 21 5.54 -24.07 -7.85
CA ARG A 21 6.90 -24.07 -7.27
C ARG A 21 6.88 -23.44 -5.86
N TYR A 22 7.46 -24.14 -4.89
CA TYR A 22 7.52 -23.73 -3.47
C TYR A 22 6.14 -23.59 -2.78
N ASP A 23 5.12 -24.31 -3.24
CA ASP A 23 3.75 -24.24 -2.73
C ASP A 23 3.16 -22.82 -2.80
N ALA A 24 3.62 -22.01 -3.76
CA ALA A 24 3.10 -20.68 -3.99
C ALA A 24 1.66 -20.72 -4.51
N PHE A 25 0.84 -19.76 -4.08
CA PHE A 25 -0.52 -19.58 -4.59
C PHE A 25 -0.58 -19.01 -6.03
N TYR A 26 0.57 -18.81 -6.66
CA TYR A 26 0.68 -18.29 -8.02
C TYR A 26 1.72 -19.09 -8.83
N PRO A 27 1.50 -19.25 -10.15
CA PRO A 27 2.46 -19.91 -11.02
C PRO A 27 3.66 -19.01 -11.34
N VAL A 28 4.74 -19.59 -11.84
CA VAL A 28 5.87 -18.85 -12.40
C VAL A 28 5.40 -18.05 -13.62
N ARG A 29 5.72 -16.76 -13.67
CA ARG A 29 5.49 -15.89 -14.82
C ARG A 29 6.82 -15.60 -15.52
N TYR A 30 6.86 -15.84 -16.83
CA TYR A 30 8.02 -15.56 -17.67
C TYR A 30 7.84 -14.24 -18.43
N ASN A 31 8.95 -13.68 -18.93
CA ASN A 31 8.96 -12.44 -19.71
C ASN A 31 8.36 -11.23 -18.96
N ILE A 32 8.56 -11.18 -17.65
CA ILE A 32 8.16 -10.03 -16.82
C ILE A 32 9.25 -8.97 -16.85
N ASN A 33 8.85 -7.72 -17.05
CA ASN A 33 9.74 -6.58 -16.86
C ASN A 33 9.87 -6.29 -15.35
N ALA A 34 11.06 -6.44 -14.80
CA ALA A 34 11.34 -6.24 -13.39
C ALA A 34 12.53 -5.30 -13.21
N THR A 35 12.40 -4.37 -12.27
CA THR A 35 13.45 -3.42 -11.90
C THR A 35 13.67 -3.52 -10.39
N TRP A 36 14.93 -3.49 -9.97
CA TRP A 36 15.30 -3.43 -8.55
C TRP A 36 15.73 -2.02 -8.18
N PHE A 37 15.57 -1.68 -6.91
CA PHE A 37 16.00 -0.39 -6.35
C PHE A 37 16.88 -0.64 -5.14
N VAL A 38 17.99 0.08 -5.07
CA VAL A 38 18.82 0.16 -3.87
C VAL A 38 18.57 1.53 -3.24
N ASN A 39 18.20 1.53 -1.97
CA ASN A 39 17.75 2.69 -1.19
C ASN A 39 16.40 3.29 -1.65
N ALA A 40 15.85 4.15 -0.80
CA ALA A 40 14.50 4.69 -0.96
C ALA A 40 14.37 5.82 -1.97
N LYS A 41 15.42 6.60 -2.26
CA LYS A 41 15.33 7.74 -3.19
C LYS A 41 14.82 7.32 -4.59
N PRO A 42 15.50 6.41 -5.33
CA PRO A 42 15.04 6.05 -6.66
C PRO A 42 13.72 5.24 -6.63
N TRP A 43 13.44 4.56 -5.51
CA TRP A 43 12.19 3.85 -5.30
C TRP A 43 11.00 4.83 -5.16
N PHE A 44 11.13 5.86 -4.31
CA PHE A 44 10.09 6.86 -4.10
C PHE A 44 9.86 7.74 -5.33
N GLU A 45 10.92 8.13 -6.05
CA GLU A 45 10.79 8.87 -7.31
C GLU A 45 10.00 8.05 -8.33
N ARG A 46 10.31 6.76 -8.49
CA ARG A 46 9.57 5.87 -9.40
C ARG A 46 8.14 5.60 -8.95
N LEU A 47 7.93 5.46 -7.64
CA LEU A 47 6.59 5.31 -7.07
C LEU A 47 5.73 6.53 -7.39
N ALA A 48 6.26 7.74 -7.20
CA ALA A 48 5.54 8.98 -7.48
C ALA A 48 5.10 9.05 -8.96
N ASP A 49 5.99 8.71 -9.90
CA ASP A 49 5.65 8.68 -11.33
C ASP A 49 4.54 7.67 -11.64
N ALA A 50 4.58 6.49 -11.02
CA ALA A 50 3.57 5.45 -11.24
C ALA A 50 2.21 5.84 -10.64
N LEU A 51 2.19 6.46 -9.46
CA LEU A 51 0.95 6.95 -8.85
C LEU A 51 0.35 8.10 -9.67
N ASP A 52 1.17 9.04 -10.15
CA ASP A 52 0.73 10.14 -11.02
C ASP A 52 0.03 9.60 -12.29
N SER A 53 0.49 8.46 -12.81
CA SER A 53 -0.08 7.81 -14.00
C SER A 53 -1.36 7.01 -13.77
N ALA A 54 -1.76 6.74 -12.52
CA ALA A 54 -2.89 5.86 -12.21
C ALA A 54 -4.21 6.35 -12.83
N GLN A 55 -5.05 5.43 -13.32
CA GLN A 55 -6.31 5.78 -13.99
C GLN A 55 -7.54 5.15 -13.34
N GLU A 56 -7.41 4.00 -12.70
CA GLU A 56 -8.56 3.22 -12.22
C GLU A 56 -8.46 2.96 -10.72
N GLU A 57 -7.35 2.39 -10.27
CA GLU A 57 -7.21 1.97 -8.88
C GLU A 57 -5.78 1.86 -8.36
N ILE A 58 -5.64 2.11 -7.07
CA ILE A 58 -4.39 1.98 -6.33
C ILE A 58 -4.66 1.09 -5.11
N PHE A 59 -3.90 0.01 -4.96
CA PHE A 59 -3.90 -0.85 -3.79
C PHE A 59 -2.62 -0.65 -2.98
N LEU A 60 -2.76 -0.41 -1.69
CA LEU A 60 -1.65 -0.09 -0.79
C LEU A 60 -1.67 -0.99 0.44
N THR A 61 -0.50 -1.54 0.76
CA THR A 61 -0.24 -2.23 2.03
C THR A 61 1.08 -1.74 2.57
N ASN A 62 1.13 -1.43 3.85
CA ASN A 62 2.34 -1.02 4.56
C ASN A 62 2.24 -1.49 6.01
N TRP A 63 3.40 -1.72 6.62
CA TRP A 63 3.52 -1.92 8.05
C TRP A 63 3.44 -0.59 8.81
N TRP A 64 4.04 0.47 8.24
CA TRP A 64 3.99 1.84 8.74
C TRP A 64 3.70 2.80 7.60
N THR A 65 2.75 3.72 7.77
CA THR A 65 2.44 4.76 6.77
C THR A 65 2.46 6.15 7.39
N SER A 66 3.15 7.08 6.74
CA SER A 66 3.16 8.50 7.09
C SER A 66 2.61 9.32 5.91
N PRO A 67 1.38 9.88 6.01
CA PRO A 67 0.75 10.61 4.90
C PRO A 67 1.58 11.78 4.36
N GLU A 68 2.34 12.44 5.24
CA GLU A 68 3.05 13.68 4.93
C GLU A 68 4.47 13.49 4.36
N VAL A 69 4.85 12.25 4.00
CA VAL A 69 6.14 11.98 3.37
C VAL A 69 6.19 12.55 1.96
N PHE A 70 7.30 13.20 1.63
CA PHE A 70 7.61 13.63 0.26
C PHE A 70 8.25 12.48 -0.51
N LEU A 71 7.61 12.08 -1.61
CA LEU A 71 8.13 11.04 -2.51
C LEU A 71 9.26 11.59 -3.39
N ARG A 72 9.17 12.87 -3.79
CA ARG A 72 10.24 13.59 -4.49
C ARG A 72 10.81 14.66 -3.58
N ARG A 73 12.12 14.58 -3.27
CA ARG A 73 12.82 15.54 -2.41
C ARG A 73 13.59 16.55 -3.27
N SER A 74 13.40 17.82 -3.00
CA SER A 74 14.10 18.94 -3.64
C SER A 74 14.37 20.05 -2.62
N GLU A 75 15.22 21.03 -2.97
CA GLU A 75 15.48 22.20 -2.12
C GLU A 75 14.22 23.03 -1.84
N HIS A 76 13.23 22.95 -2.74
CA HIS A 76 11.95 23.61 -2.66
C HIS A 76 10.81 22.58 -2.81
N PRO A 77 10.48 21.85 -1.72
CA PRO A 77 9.49 20.79 -1.77
C PRO A 77 8.13 21.35 -2.16
N LYS A 78 7.45 20.67 -3.10
CA LYS A 78 6.12 21.07 -3.58
C LYS A 78 5.08 20.15 -2.97
N LEU A 79 3.97 20.71 -2.48
CA LEU A 79 2.91 19.91 -1.86
C LEU A 79 2.41 18.77 -2.74
N LYS A 80 2.39 18.95 -4.07
CA LYS A 80 2.02 17.88 -5.02
C LYS A 80 2.91 16.63 -4.95
N ASP A 81 4.13 16.75 -4.42
CA ASP A 81 5.07 15.64 -4.27
C ASP A 81 4.94 14.95 -2.89
N ARG A 82 4.05 15.45 -2.02
CA ARG A 82 3.68 14.82 -0.75
C ARG A 82 2.66 13.71 -1.01
N PHE A 83 2.85 12.58 -0.34
CA PHE A 83 2.13 11.34 -0.64
C PHE A 83 0.61 11.48 -0.57
N ASP A 84 0.10 12.10 0.50
CA ASP A 84 -1.32 12.41 0.68
C ASP A 84 -1.90 13.34 -0.40
N HIS A 85 -1.18 14.39 -0.79
CA HIS A 85 -1.62 15.31 -1.85
C HIS A 85 -1.67 14.64 -3.22
N LEU A 86 -0.68 13.81 -3.53
CA LEU A 86 -0.64 13.05 -4.78
C LEU A 86 -1.85 12.10 -4.84
N LEU A 87 -2.05 11.28 -3.80
CA LEU A 87 -3.19 10.37 -3.73
C LEU A 87 -4.54 11.10 -3.77
N LYS A 88 -4.66 12.24 -3.08
CA LYS A 88 -5.87 13.07 -3.13
C LYS A 88 -6.16 13.55 -4.55
N ALA A 89 -5.16 14.05 -5.28
CA ALA A 89 -5.34 14.47 -6.67
C ALA A 89 -5.83 13.30 -7.55
N LYS A 90 -5.25 12.11 -7.39
CA LYS A 90 -5.73 10.92 -8.11
C LYS A 90 -7.16 10.53 -7.73
N ALA A 91 -7.51 10.64 -6.46
CA ALA A 91 -8.87 10.38 -6.01
C ALA A 91 -9.89 11.35 -6.63
N GLU A 92 -9.53 12.64 -6.75
CA GLU A 92 -10.32 13.68 -7.42
C GLU A 92 -10.46 13.44 -8.94
N GLU A 93 -9.48 12.78 -9.55
CA GLU A 93 -9.55 12.31 -10.95
C GLU A 93 -10.39 11.03 -11.12
N GLY A 94 -10.93 10.47 -10.04
CA GLY A 94 -11.80 9.30 -10.06
C GLY A 94 -11.11 7.97 -9.75
N VAL A 95 -9.81 7.97 -9.42
CA VAL A 95 -9.07 6.76 -9.04
C VAL A 95 -9.54 6.26 -7.68
N ARG A 96 -9.83 4.96 -7.57
CA ARG A 96 -10.22 4.31 -6.30
C ARG A 96 -8.98 3.89 -5.53
N ILE A 97 -8.92 4.20 -4.25
CA ILE A 97 -7.72 3.96 -3.43
C ILE A 97 -8.08 3.04 -2.28
N TYR A 98 -7.51 1.83 -2.29
CA TYR A 98 -7.74 0.84 -1.25
C TYR A 98 -6.47 0.64 -0.43
N MET A 99 -6.60 0.75 0.89
CA MET A 99 -5.47 0.59 1.80
C MET A 99 -5.77 -0.47 2.86
N ILE A 100 -4.83 -1.40 3.06
CA ILE A 100 -4.77 -2.20 4.29
C ILE A 100 -3.61 -1.69 5.11
N LEU A 101 -3.93 -1.10 6.26
CA LEU A 101 -2.95 -0.65 7.23
C LEU A 101 -2.89 -1.64 8.39
N TRP A 102 -1.69 -1.88 8.91
CA TRP A 102 -1.56 -2.64 10.13
C TRP A 102 -2.24 -1.89 11.28
N ASN A 103 -3.15 -2.56 12.01
CA ASN A 103 -3.70 -2.04 13.25
C ASN A 103 -2.77 -2.43 14.39
N GLU A 104 -1.80 -1.58 14.64
CA GLU A 104 -0.74 -1.85 15.61
C GLU A 104 -1.27 -2.16 17.01
N THR A 105 -0.57 -3.05 17.72
CA THR A 105 -0.86 -3.41 19.11
C THR A 105 -0.49 -2.27 20.05
N LYS A 106 -1.05 -2.26 21.27
CA LYS A 106 -0.75 -1.19 22.25
C LYS A 106 0.75 -0.98 22.52
N VAL A 107 1.59 -1.99 22.34
CA VAL A 107 3.05 -1.90 22.51
C VAL A 107 3.72 -1.21 21.31
N ALA A 108 3.23 -1.40 20.09
CA ALA A 108 3.72 -0.73 18.88
C ALA A 108 3.02 0.62 18.60
N GLN A 109 1.90 0.90 19.30
CA GLN A 109 1.12 2.14 19.18
C GLN A 109 1.88 3.41 19.54
N GLU A 110 2.96 3.32 20.30
CA GLU A 110 3.70 4.50 20.74
C GLU A 110 4.54 5.16 19.63
N GLY A 111 4.61 4.59 18.40
CA GLY A 111 5.46 5.14 17.34
C GLY A 111 4.87 5.25 15.92
N LEU A 112 4.03 4.30 15.48
CA LEU A 112 3.70 4.20 14.05
C LEU A 112 2.54 5.11 13.60
N MET A 113 1.58 5.40 14.48
CA MET A 113 0.46 6.29 14.17
C MET A 113 -0.36 5.86 12.92
N ASN A 114 -0.52 4.57 12.60
CA ASN A 114 -1.29 4.19 11.40
C ASN A 114 -2.78 4.55 11.55
N ARG A 115 -3.31 4.62 12.78
CA ARG A 115 -4.66 5.17 13.01
C ARG A 115 -4.79 6.62 12.58
N TYR A 116 -3.76 7.44 12.81
CA TYR A 116 -3.73 8.80 12.32
C TYR A 116 -3.66 8.82 10.79
N ALA A 117 -2.80 7.99 10.19
CA ALA A 117 -2.73 7.88 8.73
C ALA A 117 -4.08 7.49 8.12
N ALA A 118 -4.76 6.49 8.68
CA ALA A 118 -6.10 6.08 8.27
C ALA A 118 -7.11 7.23 8.34
N GLN A 119 -7.09 8.02 9.43
CA GLN A 119 -7.97 9.18 9.60
C GLN A 119 -7.68 10.26 8.57
N VAL A 120 -6.41 10.59 8.33
CA VAL A 120 -5.99 11.59 7.33
C VAL A 120 -6.51 11.17 5.96
N PHE A 121 -6.14 9.99 5.47
CA PHE A 121 -6.55 9.53 4.13
C PHE A 121 -8.07 9.40 3.97
N SER A 122 -8.77 8.88 4.98
CA SER A 122 -10.24 8.78 4.94
C SER A 122 -10.93 10.15 4.85
N SER A 123 -10.27 11.21 5.32
CA SER A 123 -10.79 12.58 5.26
C SER A 123 -10.50 13.29 3.93
N LEU A 124 -9.61 12.75 3.09
CA LEU A 124 -9.18 13.44 1.85
C LEU A 124 -10.22 13.37 0.74
N HIS A 125 -10.87 12.21 0.55
CA HIS A 125 -11.84 11.97 -0.52
C HIS A 125 -12.65 10.68 -0.28
N GLU A 126 -13.87 10.58 -0.82
CA GLU A 126 -14.74 9.38 -0.66
C GLU A 126 -14.22 8.10 -1.35
N ASN A 127 -13.29 8.27 -2.31
CA ASN A 127 -12.65 7.19 -3.05
C ASN A 127 -11.59 6.43 -2.23
N PHE A 128 -11.24 6.91 -1.03
CA PHE A 128 -10.39 6.16 -0.11
C PHE A 128 -11.23 5.12 0.64
N LYS A 129 -10.85 3.84 0.51
CA LYS A 129 -11.41 2.72 1.26
C LYS A 129 -10.29 2.09 2.08
N ILE A 130 -10.35 2.25 3.40
CA ILE A 130 -9.25 1.88 4.29
C ILE A 130 -9.73 0.82 5.28
N MET A 131 -8.97 -0.24 5.36
CA MET A 131 -9.13 -1.29 6.37
C MET A 131 -7.92 -1.28 7.29
N MET A 132 -8.18 -1.42 8.59
CA MET A 132 -7.14 -1.63 9.58
C MET A 132 -7.26 -3.05 10.14
N HIS A 133 -6.18 -3.84 10.10
CA HIS A 133 -6.18 -5.22 10.59
C HIS A 133 -4.88 -5.54 11.35
N PRO A 134 -4.91 -6.34 12.43
CA PRO A 134 -6.04 -7.08 12.98
C PRO A 134 -7.03 -6.23 13.80
N VAL A 135 -8.33 -6.55 13.73
CA VAL A 135 -9.35 -5.97 14.63
C VAL A 135 -9.25 -6.61 16.03
N GLN A 136 -8.86 -7.88 16.10
CA GLN A 136 -8.60 -8.69 17.30
C GLN A 136 -7.48 -9.70 17.00
N GLU A 137 -6.66 -10.05 18.00
CA GLU A 137 -5.54 -11.04 18.03
C GLU A 137 -5.12 -11.73 16.71
N PRO A 138 -3.80 -11.78 16.38
CA PRO A 138 -2.72 -12.01 17.34
C PRO A 138 -1.83 -10.78 17.58
N ILE A 139 -1.53 -10.48 18.85
CA ILE A 139 -0.66 -9.36 19.28
C ILE A 139 0.82 -9.55 18.85
N VAL A 140 1.23 -10.77 18.53
CA VAL A 140 2.64 -11.10 18.24
C VAL A 140 3.02 -11.04 16.76
N TRP A 141 2.05 -10.85 15.87
CA TRP A 141 2.26 -10.82 14.42
C TRP A 141 1.83 -9.47 13.83
N ALA A 142 2.39 -9.14 12.67
CA ALA A 142 2.07 -7.91 11.97
C ALA A 142 1.81 -8.18 10.49
N HIS A 143 0.96 -7.32 9.90
CA HIS A 143 0.93 -7.17 8.45
C HIS A 143 2.20 -6.45 8.04
N HIS A 144 3.17 -7.19 7.53
CA HIS A 144 4.51 -6.65 7.28
C HIS A 144 4.80 -6.41 5.79
N GLN A 145 3.88 -6.77 4.88
CA GLN A 145 4.05 -6.48 3.46
C GLN A 145 4.08 -4.98 3.19
N LYS A 146 4.96 -4.56 2.27
CA LYS A 146 4.99 -3.22 1.68
C LYS A 146 4.77 -3.36 0.19
N THR A 147 3.55 -3.05 -0.23
CA THR A 147 3.10 -3.26 -1.60
C THR A 147 2.32 -2.06 -2.10
N VAL A 148 2.62 -1.62 -3.32
CA VAL A 148 1.78 -0.69 -4.07
C VAL A 148 1.45 -1.31 -5.41
N VAL A 149 0.17 -1.47 -5.72
CA VAL A 149 -0.30 -1.96 -7.02
C VAL A 149 -1.12 -0.85 -7.69
N ILE A 150 -0.74 -0.47 -8.90
CA ILE A 150 -1.41 0.55 -9.70
C ILE A 150 -2.08 -0.11 -10.90
N ASP A 151 -3.38 0.11 -11.05
CA ASP A 151 -4.24 -0.36 -12.15
C ASP A 151 -4.09 -1.86 -12.45
N GLN A 152 -3.76 -2.67 -11.43
CA GLN A 152 -3.42 -4.10 -11.55
C GLN A 152 -2.35 -4.43 -12.60
N ARG A 153 -1.48 -3.47 -12.95
CA ARG A 153 -0.48 -3.60 -14.02
C ARG A 153 0.94 -3.34 -13.56
N ILE A 154 1.11 -2.45 -12.58
CA ILE A 154 2.42 -2.09 -12.02
C ILE A 154 2.39 -2.42 -10.53
N ALA A 155 3.35 -3.21 -10.07
CA ALA A 155 3.46 -3.56 -8.66
C ALA A 155 4.85 -3.19 -8.12
N PHE A 156 4.87 -2.55 -6.96
CA PHE A 156 6.04 -2.32 -6.12
C PHE A 156 5.97 -3.29 -4.95
N GLN A 157 7.05 -4.02 -4.69
CA GLN A 157 7.17 -4.94 -3.56
C GLN A 157 8.60 -4.82 -3.01
N GLY A 158 8.75 -4.78 -1.68
CA GLY A 158 10.08 -4.75 -1.07
C GLY A 158 10.06 -4.53 0.44
N GLY A 159 11.14 -3.95 0.95
CA GLY A 159 11.34 -3.63 2.37
C GLY A 159 11.10 -2.16 2.74
N ILE A 160 10.63 -1.33 1.82
CA ILE A 160 10.49 0.12 2.00
C ILE A 160 9.02 0.45 2.26
N ASP A 161 8.72 0.90 3.48
CA ASP A 161 7.43 1.49 3.83
C ASP A 161 7.33 2.94 3.31
N VAL A 162 6.12 3.41 3.01
CA VAL A 162 5.87 4.84 2.71
C VAL A 162 5.70 5.61 4.02
N CYS A 163 6.81 5.75 4.75
CA CYS A 163 6.86 6.34 6.09
C CYS A 163 8.07 7.28 6.28
N TRP A 164 8.15 7.91 7.44
CA TRP A 164 9.36 8.64 7.86
C TRP A 164 10.55 7.70 8.11
N GLY A 165 11.77 8.22 7.91
CA GLY A 165 13.04 7.51 8.06
C GLY A 165 14.24 8.40 7.77
#